data_AF-A0A259HGN9-F1
#
_entry.id   AF-A0A259HGN9-F1
#
_cell.length_a   1.000
_cell.length_b   1.000
_cell.length_c   1.000
_cell.angle_alpha   90.00
_cell.angle_beta   90.00
_cell.angle_gamma   90.00
#
_symmetry.space_group_name_H-M   'P 1'
#
loop_
_entity.id
_entity.type
_entity.pdbx_description
1 polymer ?
#
loop_
_entity_poly.entity_id
_entity_poly.type
_entity_poly.pdbx_seq_one_letter_code
_entity_poly.pdbx_strand_id
1 'polypeptide(L)'
;MRGLLSRLGLLERISLTPEGITLEEAVRGIEVAIDLGLPVLVLSFHSPSLCPGYTPYVRNDDDLDRFYDWWRGVFAHLAAKGVKPANVRQIIEAAQI
;
A
#
# COMPACT_ATOMS: atom_id res chain seq x y z
N MET A 1 13.85 -18.06 5.75
CA MET A 1 14.16 -18.22 4.31
C MET A 1 13.69 -16.96 3.57
N ARG A 2 14.49 -15.90 3.62
CA ARG A 2 14.31 -14.66 2.84
C ARG A 2 15.30 -14.76 1.70
N GLY A 3 14.94 -15.44 0.61
CA GLY A 3 15.96 -15.90 -0.33
C GLY A 3 15.42 -16.15 -1.71
N LEU A 4 15.57 -15.13 -2.56
CA LEU A 4 16.03 -15.18 -3.97
C LEU A 4 15.58 -13.91 -4.72
N LEU A 5 14.40 -13.38 -4.40
CA LEU A 5 13.85 -12.19 -5.08
C LEU A 5 14.47 -10.85 -4.63
N SER A 6 15.05 -10.78 -3.43
CA SER A 6 15.71 -9.54 -2.95
C SER A 6 17.08 -9.28 -3.60
N ARG A 7 17.62 -10.23 -4.37
CA ARG A 7 18.95 -10.12 -5.01
C ARG A 7 18.91 -9.50 -6.42
N LEU A 8 17.73 -9.26 -6.99
CA LEU A 8 17.57 -8.64 -8.31
C LEU A 8 17.47 -7.11 -8.27
N GLY A 9 17.68 -6.47 -7.11
CA GLY A 9 17.69 -4.99 -7.02
C GLY A 9 16.38 -4.29 -7.36
N LEU A 10 15.27 -5.03 -7.52
CA LEU A 10 13.98 -4.54 -8.01
C LEU A 10 12.92 -4.33 -6.91
N LEU A 11 13.30 -4.40 -5.63
CA LEU A 11 12.38 -4.15 -4.52
C LEU A 11 12.94 -3.04 -3.64
N GLU A 12 12.87 -1.81 -4.15
CA GLU A 12 12.83 -0.65 -3.27
C GLU A 12 11.52 -0.75 -2.47
N ARG A 13 11.63 -1.19 -1.22
CA ARG A 13 10.48 -1.55 -0.39
C ARG A 13 9.90 -0.29 0.25
N ILE A 14 9.22 0.53 -0.55
CA ILE A 14 8.36 1.57 0.01
C ILE A 14 7.13 0.85 0.55
N SER A 15 7.03 0.76 1.88
CA SER A 15 5.92 0.06 2.53
C SER A 15 4.66 0.92 2.40
N LEU A 16 3.72 0.50 1.56
CA LEU A 16 2.42 1.17 1.41
C LEU A 16 1.46 0.64 2.49
N THR A 17 1.57 1.20 3.68
CA THR A 17 0.75 0.85 4.86
C THR A 17 0.37 2.10 5.65
N PRO A 18 -0.82 2.19 6.26
CA PRO A 18 -1.13 3.25 7.22
C PRO A 18 -0.38 3.11 8.56
N GLU A 19 0.30 1.98 8.80
CA GLU A 19 0.94 1.66 10.07
C GLU A 19 2.37 2.21 10.16
N GLY A 20 2.47 3.46 10.61
CA GLY A 20 3.75 4.14 10.81
C GLY A 20 4.32 4.79 9.55
N ILE A 21 3.54 4.87 8.46
CA ILE A 21 3.89 5.63 7.25
C ILE A 21 2.83 6.70 7.04
N THR A 22 3.28 7.93 6.85
CA THR A 22 2.41 9.08 6.58
C THR A 22 1.76 8.97 5.20
N LEU A 23 0.68 9.72 4.97
CA LEU A 23 0.04 9.78 3.66
C LEU A 23 1.01 10.36 2.61
N GLU A 24 1.79 11.37 2.99
CA GLU A 24 2.77 12.03 2.14
C GLU A 24 3.90 11.09 1.72
N GLU A 25 4.39 10.26 2.65
CA GLU A 25 5.37 9.21 2.34
C GLU A 25 4.81 8.16 1.39
N ALA A 26 3.56 7.72 1.62
CA ALA A 26 2.90 6.75 0.75
C ALA A 26 2.69 7.30 -0.67
N VAL A 27 2.22 8.55 -0.79
CA VAL A 27 2.04 9.24 -2.07
C VAL A 27 3.37 9.38 -2.81
N ARG A 28 4.44 9.81 -2.15
CA ARG A 28 5.78 9.85 -2.79
C ARG A 28 6.21 8.48 -3.29
N GLY A 29 5.94 7.42 -2.52
CA GLY A 29 6.24 6.06 -2.96
C GLY A 29 5.44 5.60 -4.16
N ILE A 30 4.16 5.97 -4.21
CA ILE A 30 3.28 5.69 -5.34
C ILE A 30 3.77 6.41 -6.60
N GLU A 31 4.15 7.69 -6.51
CA GLU A 31 4.68 8.45 -7.65
C GLU A 31 5.95 7.81 -8.21
N VAL A 32 6.91 7.46 -7.34
CA VAL A 32 8.13 6.74 -7.75
C VAL A 32 7.78 5.42 -8.44
N ALA A 33 6.84 4.65 -7.89
CA ALA A 33 6.44 3.37 -8.48
C ALA A 33 5.74 3.53 -9.84
N ILE A 34 4.96 4.59 -10.02
CA ILE A 34 4.35 4.96 -11.31
C ILE A 34 5.42 5.36 -12.31
N ASP A 35 6.38 6.20 -11.92
CA ASP A 35 7.49 6.66 -12.76
C ASP A 35 8.39 5.50 -13.21
N LEU A 36 8.57 4.49 -12.34
CA LEU A 36 9.27 3.25 -12.65
C LEU A 36 8.45 2.29 -13.54
N GLY A 37 7.18 2.61 -13.84
CA GLY A 37 6.30 1.77 -14.64
C GLY A 37 5.94 0.44 -13.99
N LEU A 38 5.89 0.38 -12.65
CA LEU A 38 5.57 -0.86 -11.95
C LEU A 38 4.13 -1.30 -12.26
N PRO A 39 3.89 -2.58 -12.62
CA PRO A 39 2.59 -3.03 -13.12
C PRO A 39 1.54 -3.21 -12.01
N VAL A 40 1.98 -3.37 -10.76
CA VAL A 40 1.11 -3.66 -9.60
C VAL A 40 1.63 -2.91 -8.37
N LEU A 41 0.72 -2.22 -7.69
CA LEU A 41 0.93 -1.65 -6.36
C LEU A 41 0.19 -2.49 -5.34
N VAL A 42 0.86 -2.87 -4.25
CA VAL A 42 0.26 -3.64 -3.16
C VAL A 42 0.25 -2.80 -1.90
N LEU A 43 -0.95 -2.55 -1.37
CA LEU A 43 -1.14 -1.92 -0.07
C LEU A 43 -1.45 -2.99 0.96
N SER A 44 -0.94 -2.80 2.18
CA SER A 44 -1.09 -3.79 3.25
C SER A 44 -1.28 -3.13 4.59
N PHE A 45 -1.98 -3.80 5.49
CA PHE A 45 -2.13 -3.42 6.89
C PHE A 45 -2.37 -4.69 7.72
N HIS A 46 -2.23 -4.60 9.04
CA HIS A 46 -2.60 -5.67 9.94
C HIS A 46 -4.07 -5.54 10.35
N SER A 47 -4.88 -6.57 10.15
CA SER A 47 -6.31 -6.55 10.48
C SER A 47 -6.66 -6.12 11.92
N PRO A 48 -5.82 -6.33 12.96
CA PRO A 48 -6.10 -5.80 14.29
C PRO A 48 -6.15 -4.27 14.33
N SER A 49 -5.53 -3.54 13.39
CA SER A 49 -5.65 -2.08 13.28
C SER A 49 -7.05 -1.60 12.88
N LEU A 50 -7.98 -2.50 12.52
CA LEU A 50 -9.39 -2.16 12.31
C LEU A 50 -10.17 -1.98 13.62
N CYS A 51 -9.56 -2.29 14.77
CA CYS A 51 -10.21 -2.18 16.06
C CYS A 51 -9.27 -1.51 17.09
N PRO A 52 -9.72 -0.45 17.79
CA PRO A 52 -8.90 0.24 18.78
C PRO A 52 -8.36 -0.66 19.88
N GLY A 53 -7.11 -0.43 20.27
CA GLY A 53 -6.47 -1.08 21.42
C GLY A 53 -5.76 -2.41 21.13
N TYR A 54 -5.86 -2.95 19.90
CA TYR A 54 -5.18 -4.19 19.53
C TYR A 54 -3.80 -3.98 18.88
N THR A 55 -3.47 -2.76 18.45
CA THR A 55 -2.15 -2.41 17.90
C THR A 55 -1.63 -1.10 18.50
N PRO A 56 -0.30 -0.87 18.49
CA PRO A 56 0.25 0.42 18.90
C PRO A 56 -0.08 1.56 17.93
N TYR A 57 -0.57 1.25 16.72
CA TYR A 57 -0.93 2.20 15.66
C TYR A 57 -2.36 2.73 15.79
N VAL A 58 -3.28 1.93 16.33
CA VAL A 58 -4.69 2.30 16.53
C VAL A 58 -5.08 2.05 17.98
N ARG A 59 -4.97 3.09 18.81
CA ARG A 59 -5.18 3.00 20.27
C ARG A 59 -6.57 3.45 20.69
N ASN A 60 -7.19 4.33 19.91
CA ASN A 60 -8.51 4.89 20.15
C ASN A 60 -9.25 5.15 18.82
N ASP A 61 -10.48 5.64 18.91
CA ASP A 61 -11.31 5.94 17.74
C ASP A 61 -10.71 7.04 16.84
N ASP A 62 -10.05 8.05 17.41
CA ASP A 62 -9.37 9.10 16.62
C ASP A 62 -8.21 8.54 15.79
N ASP A 63 -7.49 7.54 16.31
CA ASP A 63 -6.47 6.83 15.53
C ASP A 63 -7.09 6.00 14.40
N LEU A 64 -8.26 5.41 14.64
CA LEU A 64 -8.99 4.63 13.64
C LEU A 64 -9.49 5.54 12.50
N ASP A 65 -9.97 6.73 12.83
CA ASP A 65 -10.33 7.74 11.83
C ASP A 65 -9.12 8.16 10.99
N ARG A 66 -7.96 8.40 11.64
CA ARG A 66 -6.69 8.67 10.93
C ARG A 66 -6.26 7.51 10.02
N PHE A 67 -6.45 6.27 10.48
CA PHE A 67 -6.18 5.08 9.69
C PHE A 67 -7.05 5.05 8.42
N TYR A 68 -8.34 5.38 8.51
CA TYR A 68 -9.22 5.47 7.34
C TYR A 68 -8.94 6.70 6.45
N ASP A 69 -8.55 7.83 7.03
CA ASP A 69 -8.13 9.02 6.29
C ASP A 69 -6.94 8.74 5.38
N TRP A 70 -5.99 7.96 5.87
CA TRP A 70 -4.86 7.49 5.08
C TRP A 70 -5.33 6.74 3.83
N TRP A 71 -6.25 5.78 3.98
CA TRP A 71 -6.80 5.04 2.84
C TRP A 71 -7.56 5.94 1.86
N ARG A 72 -8.37 6.87 2.38
CA ARG A 72 -9.09 7.85 1.54
C ARG A 72 -8.12 8.69 0.72
N GLY A 73 -7.06 9.19 1.33
CA GLY A 73 -6.03 9.99 0.65
C GLY A 73 -5.30 9.18 -0.43
N VAL A 74 -4.87 7.96 -0.10
CA VAL A 74 -4.17 7.08 -1.05
C VAL A 74 -5.06 6.70 -2.23
N PHE A 75 -6.32 6.32 -1.99
CA PHE A 75 -7.24 5.97 -3.07
C PHE A 75 -7.59 7.17 -3.96
N ALA A 76 -7.77 8.36 -3.37
CA ALA A 76 -7.98 9.58 -4.14
C ALA A 76 -6.78 9.88 -5.06
N HIS A 77 -5.56 9.72 -4.55
CA HIS A 77 -4.34 9.91 -5.33
C HIS A 77 -4.22 8.90 -6.47
N LEU A 78 -4.40 7.60 -6.20
CA LEU A 78 -4.37 6.54 -7.20
C LEU A 78 -5.42 6.77 -8.30
N ALA A 79 -6.63 7.17 -7.93
CA ALA A 79 -7.69 7.49 -8.88
C ALA A 79 -7.32 8.70 -9.77
N ALA A 80 -6.72 9.75 -9.20
CA ALA A 80 -6.24 10.91 -9.95
C ALA A 80 -5.14 10.55 -10.96
N LYS A 81 -4.37 9.50 -10.69
CA LYS A 81 -3.34 8.94 -11.59
C LYS A 81 -3.87 7.90 -12.57
N GLY A 82 -5.16 7.58 -12.53
CA GLY A 82 -5.77 6.57 -13.39
C GLY A 82 -5.39 5.13 -13.06
N VAL A 83 -4.80 4.88 -11.88
CA VAL A 83 -4.52 3.53 -11.40
C VAL A 83 -5.84 2.84 -11.08
N LYS A 84 -6.01 1.61 -11.59
CA LYS A 84 -7.25 0.83 -11.44
C LYS A 84 -7.09 -0.24 -10.37
N PRO A 85 -8.14 -0.52 -9.56
CA PRO A 85 -8.14 -1.69 -8.70
C PRO A 85 -8.10 -2.96 -9.55
N ALA A 86 -7.40 -3.97 -9.04
CA ALA A 86 -7.33 -5.29 -9.64
C ALA A 86 -7.75 -6.36 -8.66
N ASN A 87 -8.38 -7.42 -9.16
CA ASN A 87 -8.60 -8.65 -8.42
C ASN A 87 -7.54 -9.70 -8.79
N VAL A 88 -7.47 -10.78 -8.01
CA VAL A 88 -6.49 -11.86 -8.19
C VAL A 88 -6.55 -12.47 -9.61
N ARG A 89 -7.76 -12.62 -10.18
CA ARG A 89 -7.92 -13.15 -11.54
C ARG A 89 -7.24 -12.24 -12.57
N GLN A 90 -7.48 -10.94 -12.52
CA GLN A 90 -6.88 -9.97 -13.43
C GLN A 90 -5.35 -9.95 -13.32
N ILE A 91 -4.81 -10.10 -12.10
CA ILE A 91 -3.36 -10.18 -11.88
C ILE A 91 -2.79 -11.47 -12.50
N ILE A 92 -3.47 -12.61 -12.33
CA ILE A 92 -3.06 -13.89 -12.93
C ILE A 92 -3.11 -13.79 -14.46
N GLU A 93 -4.19 -13.26 -15.03
CA GLU A 93 -4.34 -13.07 -16.49
C GLU A 93 -3.21 -12.19 -17.06
N ALA A 94 -2.82 -11.12 -16.37
CA ALA A 94 -1.73 -10.24 -16.80
C ALA A 94 -0.33 -10.90 -16.71
N ALA A 95 -0.16 -11.95 -15.90
CA ALA A 95 1.12 -12.64 -15.71
C ALA A 95 1.34 -13.80 -16.69
N GLN A 96 0.30 -14.28 -17.38
CA GLN A 96 0.34 -15.45 -18.27
C GLN A 96 0.76 -15.09 -19.71
N ILE A 97 1.88 -14.38 -19.88
CA ILE A 97 2.46 -13.99 -21.18
C ILE A 97 2.52 -15.17 -22.16
#